data_AF-A0AAN5CL43-F1
#
_entry.id   AF-A0AAN5CL43-F1
#
_cell.length_a   1.000
_cell.length_b   1.000
_cell.length_c   1.000
_cell.angle_alpha   90.00
_cell.angle_beta   90.00
_cell.angle_gamma   90.00
#
_symmetry.space_group_name_H-M   'P 1'
#
loop_
_entity.id
_entity.type
_entity.pdbx_description
1 polymer ?
#
loop_
_entity_poly.entity_id
_entity_poly.type
_entity_poly.pdbx_seq_one_letter_code
_entity_poly.pdbx_strand_id
1 'polypeptide(L)'
;FSSMCFTRRTSELNARADPPHPMLIRSRNGPVFPSTFAAIMHGNRVLLTTILEFASSSFVEFNTLSSEEQWQLAVNFFYRFRSFDSCYRAEKAFPNEMNKSFGTFSTWLSEEAVDGFFDDKPNAGNIEEAKRLMAAKCGTRFAPARGAIKRVAPDEREFLAMTAIMFWMTGG
;
A
#
# COMPACT_ATOMS: atom_id res chain seq x y z
N PHE A 1 9.50 -0.29 11.33
CA PHE A 1 8.51 0.44 10.50
C PHE A 1 9.10 1.55 9.63
N SER A 2 9.79 2.56 10.18
CA SER A 2 10.36 3.67 9.38
C SER A 2 11.27 3.19 8.23
N SER A 3 12.10 2.17 8.46
CA SER A 3 12.94 1.56 7.42
C SER A 3 12.09 0.98 6.27
N MET A 4 11.06 0.20 6.59
CA MET A 4 10.10 -0.32 5.59
C MET A 4 9.46 0.81 4.77
N CYS A 5 8.99 1.89 5.40
CA CYS A 5 8.42 3.04 4.69
C CYS A 5 9.43 3.69 3.74
N PHE A 6 10.66 3.90 4.21
CA PHE A 6 11.73 4.48 3.40
C PHE A 6 12.04 3.61 2.19
N THR A 7 12.30 2.31 2.39
CA THR A 7 12.61 1.36 1.33
C THR A 7 11.48 1.29 0.31
N ARG A 8 10.22 1.17 0.75
CA ARG A 8 9.06 1.18 -0.17
C ARG A 8 9.04 2.44 -1.03
N ARG A 9 9.19 3.61 -0.42
CA ARG A 9 9.19 4.88 -1.14
C ARG A 9 10.32 4.97 -2.17
N THR A 10 11.55 4.68 -1.74
CA THR A 10 12.71 4.81 -2.60
C THR A 10 12.65 3.82 -3.76
N SER A 11 12.30 2.57 -3.49
CA SER A 11 12.21 1.54 -4.53
C SER A 11 11.14 1.88 -5.55
N GLU A 12 9.92 2.26 -5.11
CA GLU A 12 8.84 2.56 -6.04
C GLU A 12 9.09 3.84 -6.85
N LEU A 13 9.65 4.90 -6.26
CA LEU A 13 9.93 6.15 -6.98
C LEU A 13 11.08 6.01 -7.98
N ASN A 14 12.11 5.21 -7.66
CA ASN A 14 13.20 4.93 -8.60
C ASN A 14 12.79 4.00 -9.74
N ALA A 15 11.75 3.18 -9.55
CA ALA A 15 11.25 2.26 -10.57
C ALA A 15 10.34 2.93 -11.62
N ARG A 16 10.07 4.24 -11.50
CA ARG A 16 9.27 4.98 -12.48
C ARG A 16 10.03 5.18 -13.79
N ALA A 17 9.29 5.27 -14.89
CA ALA A 17 9.88 5.61 -16.20
C ALA A 17 10.56 6.98 -16.20
N ASP A 18 9.96 7.95 -15.49
CA ASP A 18 10.54 9.26 -15.20
C ASP A 18 10.65 9.44 -13.67
N PRO A 19 11.77 9.04 -13.06
CA PRO A 19 11.95 9.11 -11.62
C PRO A 19 12.15 10.55 -11.15
N PRO A 20 11.53 10.98 -10.03
CA PRO A 20 11.76 12.31 -9.47
C PRO A 20 13.22 12.52 -9.07
N HIS A 21 13.64 13.79 -8.98
CA HIS A 21 14.97 14.13 -8.48
C HIS A 21 15.24 13.47 -7.11
N PRO A 22 16.45 12.93 -6.84
CA PRO A 22 16.75 12.17 -5.61
C PRO A 22 16.40 12.90 -4.29
N MET A 23 16.53 14.23 -4.27
CA MET A 23 16.14 15.04 -3.11
C MET A 23 14.63 15.00 -2.81
N LEU A 24 13.79 14.87 -3.84
CA LEU A 24 12.34 14.70 -3.68
C LEU A 24 12.00 13.28 -3.20
N ILE A 25 12.75 12.28 -3.68
CA ILE A 25 12.62 10.88 -3.23
C ILE A 25 12.94 10.74 -1.74
N ARG A 26 13.91 11.51 -1.23
CA ARG A 26 14.27 11.52 0.20
C ARG A 26 13.21 12.19 1.09
N SER A 27 12.41 13.10 0.54
CA SER A 27 11.42 13.86 1.31
C SER A 27 10.31 12.98 1.90
N ARG A 28 9.92 13.23 3.16
CA ARG A 28 8.77 12.57 3.81
C ARG A 28 7.48 12.80 3.02
N ASN A 29 7.35 13.97 2.41
CA ASN A 29 6.22 14.39 1.58
C ASN A 29 6.61 14.37 0.11
N GLY A 30 7.35 13.35 -0.32
CA GLY A 30 7.71 13.14 -1.72
C GLY A 30 6.47 13.03 -2.62
N PRO A 31 6.64 13.21 -3.94
CA PRO A 31 5.52 13.21 -4.87
C PRO A 31 4.80 11.85 -4.89
N VAL A 32 3.50 11.91 -5.17
CA VAL A 32 2.63 10.74 -5.34
C VAL A 32 1.92 10.84 -6.68
N PHE A 33 1.74 9.72 -7.35
CA PHE A 33 1.27 9.67 -8.75
C PHE A 33 0.04 8.79 -8.90
N PRO A 34 -0.77 8.96 -9.96
CA PRO A 34 -1.78 7.96 -10.30
C PRO A 34 -1.14 6.56 -10.40
N SER A 35 -1.78 5.56 -9.81
CA SER A 35 -1.31 4.18 -9.95
C SER A 35 -1.54 3.69 -11.38
N THR A 36 -0.65 2.81 -11.81
CA THR A 36 -0.82 1.99 -13.00
C THR A 36 -0.75 0.51 -12.62
N PHE A 37 -1.11 -0.38 -13.54
CA PHE A 37 -1.04 -1.82 -13.32
C PHE A 37 0.40 -2.25 -12.98
N ALA A 38 1.39 -1.82 -13.77
CA ALA A 38 2.78 -2.18 -13.51
C ALA A 38 3.29 -1.61 -12.17
N ALA A 39 2.90 -0.38 -11.83
CA ALA A 39 3.27 0.24 -10.55
C ALA A 39 2.70 -0.52 -9.35
N ILE A 40 1.44 -0.98 -9.39
CA ILE A 40 0.85 -1.80 -8.32
C ILE A 40 1.56 -3.15 -8.21
N MET A 41 1.84 -3.81 -9.34
CA MET A 41 2.54 -5.10 -9.32
C MET A 41 3.95 -4.97 -8.75
N HIS A 42 4.69 -3.93 -9.12
CA HIS A 42 6.00 -3.62 -8.56
C HIS A 42 5.90 -3.29 -7.06
N GLY A 43 5.03 -2.37 -6.67
CA GLY A 43 4.86 -1.95 -5.28
C GLY A 43 4.40 -3.09 -4.36
N ASN A 44 3.59 -4.03 -4.85
CA ASN A 44 3.21 -5.22 -4.08
C ASN A 44 4.40 -6.14 -3.80
N ARG A 45 5.30 -6.34 -4.77
CA ARG A 45 6.53 -7.12 -4.58
C ARG A 45 7.44 -6.46 -3.54
N VAL A 46 7.65 -5.15 -3.69
CA VAL A 46 8.44 -4.37 -2.72
C VAL A 46 7.82 -4.46 -1.32
N LEU A 47 6.50 -4.28 -1.18
CA LEU A 47 5.82 -4.38 0.10
C LEU A 47 6.02 -5.77 0.73
N LEU A 48 5.80 -6.86 0.01
CA LEU A 48 5.99 -8.23 0.52
C LEU A 48 7.42 -8.47 1.02
N THR A 49 8.43 -8.08 0.24
CA THR A 49 9.83 -8.20 0.67
C THR A 49 10.11 -7.38 1.93
N THR A 50 9.60 -6.15 2.00
CA THR A 50 9.80 -5.31 3.19
C THR A 50 8.99 -5.75 4.41
N ILE A 51 7.89 -6.49 4.24
CA ILE A 51 7.15 -7.13 5.33
C ILE A 51 8.01 -8.21 5.99
N LEU A 52 8.65 -9.08 5.20
CA LEU A 52 9.54 -10.12 5.72
C LEU A 52 10.70 -9.51 6.51
N GLU A 53 11.37 -8.50 5.95
CA GLU A 53 12.44 -7.77 6.63
C GLU A 53 11.96 -7.07 7.91
N PHE A 54 10.78 -6.44 7.85
CA PHE A 54 10.16 -5.82 9.01
C PHE A 54 9.88 -6.84 10.11
N ALA A 55 9.32 -7.99 9.76
CA ALA A 55 9.01 -9.05 10.72
C ALA A 55 10.26 -9.60 11.38
N SER A 56 11.28 -9.96 10.58
CA SER A 56 12.56 -10.48 11.08
C SER A 56 13.29 -9.50 12.00
N SER A 57 13.20 -8.20 11.73
CA SER A 57 13.83 -7.16 12.57
C SER A 57 13.01 -6.75 13.79
N SER A 58 11.68 -6.97 13.78
CA SER A 58 10.78 -6.49 14.84
C SER A 58 10.35 -7.59 15.80
N PHE A 59 10.37 -8.85 15.38
CA PHE A 59 9.93 -9.99 16.19
C PHE A 59 10.96 -11.12 16.14
N VAL A 60 11.62 -11.38 17.26
CA VAL A 60 12.68 -12.40 17.32
C VAL A 60 12.11 -13.80 17.07
N GLU A 61 10.89 -14.05 17.54
CA GLU A 61 10.13 -15.29 17.38
C GLU A 61 9.82 -15.60 15.92
N PHE A 62 9.69 -14.57 15.07
CA PHE A 62 9.48 -14.78 13.64
C PHE A 62 10.66 -15.52 13.00
N ASN A 63 11.88 -15.27 13.48
CA ASN A 63 13.09 -15.91 12.97
C ASN A 63 13.25 -17.37 13.41
N THR A 64 12.41 -17.86 14.34
CA THR A 64 12.40 -19.27 14.75
C THR A 64 11.46 -20.13 13.92
N LEU A 65 10.61 -19.51 13.09
CA LEU A 65 9.66 -20.18 12.21
C LEU A 65 10.35 -20.71 10.95
N SER A 66 9.74 -21.71 10.32
CA SER A 66 10.15 -22.17 8.98
C SER A 66 9.87 -21.11 7.92
N SER A 67 10.57 -21.17 6.78
CA SER A 67 10.35 -20.24 5.66
C SER A 67 8.90 -20.24 5.15
N GLU A 68 8.22 -21.39 5.22
CA GLU A 68 6.81 -21.51 4.84
C GLU A 68 5.91 -20.76 5.82
N GLU A 69 6.09 -20.96 7.13
CA GLU A 69 5.31 -20.25 8.16
C GLU A 69 5.54 -18.73 8.10
N GLN A 70 6.80 -18.32 7.89
CA GLN A 70 7.16 -16.91 7.69
C GLN A 70 6.43 -16.32 6.48
N TRP A 71 6.40 -17.05 5.37
CA TRP A 71 5.71 -16.65 4.16
C TRP A 71 4.20 -16.54 4.37
N GLN A 72 3.58 -17.53 5.00
CA GLN A 72 2.14 -17.52 5.30
C GLN A 72 1.74 -16.33 6.17
N LEU A 73 2.51 -16.03 7.23
CA LEU A 73 2.29 -14.84 8.06
C LEU A 73 2.40 -13.55 7.24
N ALA A 74 3.45 -13.43 6.42
CA ALA A 74 3.68 -12.25 5.60
C ALA A 74 2.54 -12.00 4.60
N VAL A 75 2.05 -13.05 3.93
CA VAL A 75 0.93 -12.95 2.97
C VAL A 75 -0.38 -12.61 3.67
N ASN A 76 -0.67 -13.24 4.81
CA ASN A 76 -1.89 -12.95 5.59
C ASN A 76 -1.87 -11.51 6.14
N PHE A 77 -0.71 -11.04 6.58
CA PHE A 77 -0.53 -9.67 7.00
C PHE A 77 -0.67 -8.68 5.83
N PHE A 78 -0.07 -8.98 4.67
CA PHE A 78 -0.05 -8.12 3.49
C PHE A 78 -1.43 -7.58 3.11
N TYR A 79 -2.45 -8.44 3.01
CA TYR A 79 -3.79 -8.00 2.56
C TYR A 79 -4.45 -7.01 3.52
N ARG A 80 -4.37 -7.27 4.83
CA ARG A 80 -4.96 -6.42 5.87
C ARG A 80 -4.16 -5.13 6.03
N PHE A 81 -2.84 -5.27 6.11
CA PHE A 81 -1.92 -4.15 6.29
C PHE A 81 -1.98 -3.17 5.12
N ARG A 82 -2.02 -3.67 3.88
CA ARG A 82 -2.09 -2.82 2.68
C ARG A 82 -3.28 -1.86 2.72
N SER A 83 -4.47 -2.35 3.08
CA SER A 83 -5.67 -1.51 3.18
C SER A 83 -5.57 -0.52 4.35
N PHE A 84 -5.10 -1.01 5.50
CA PHE A 84 -4.95 -0.20 6.72
C PHE A 84 -3.92 0.93 6.57
N ASP A 85 -2.71 0.62 6.09
CA ASP A 85 -1.64 1.57 5.75
C ASP A 85 -2.12 2.60 4.72
N SER A 86 -2.82 2.14 3.68
CA SER A 86 -3.36 2.99 2.63
C SER A 86 -4.32 4.04 3.18
N CYS A 87 -5.30 3.61 4.00
CA CYS A 87 -6.28 4.52 4.59
C CYS A 87 -5.63 5.48 5.60
N TYR A 88 -4.73 4.97 6.46
CA TYR A 88 -3.99 5.80 7.42
C TYR A 88 -3.22 6.93 6.75
N ARG A 89 -2.56 6.63 5.64
CA ARG A 89 -1.77 7.62 4.90
C ARG A 89 -2.65 8.54 4.06
N ALA A 90 -3.74 8.02 3.50
CA ALA A 90 -4.69 8.81 2.73
C ALA A 90 -5.40 9.87 3.59
N GLU A 91 -5.69 9.60 4.86
CA GLU A 91 -6.22 10.63 5.78
C GLU A 91 -5.29 11.83 5.95
N LYS A 92 -3.98 11.60 5.89
CA LYS A 92 -2.98 12.68 6.01
C LYS A 92 -2.72 13.38 4.68
N ALA A 93 -2.67 12.62 3.58
CA ALA A 93 -2.32 13.16 2.26
C ALA A 93 -3.51 13.78 1.52
N PHE A 94 -4.72 13.25 1.74
CA PHE A 94 -5.93 13.57 0.97
C PHE A 94 -7.14 13.80 1.90
N PRO A 95 -7.05 14.66 2.94
CA PRO A 95 -8.06 14.75 4.00
C PRO A 95 -9.48 15.10 3.51
N ASN A 96 -9.58 15.73 2.34
CA ASN A 96 -10.84 16.18 1.74
C ASN A 96 -11.29 15.34 0.53
N GLU A 97 -10.45 14.44 0.02
CA GLU A 97 -10.75 13.63 -1.18
C GLU A 97 -11.01 12.17 -0.77
N MET A 98 -12.14 11.90 -0.09
CA MET A 98 -12.43 10.58 0.50
C MET A 98 -12.51 9.41 -0.51
N ASN A 99 -12.63 9.72 -1.79
CA ASN A 99 -12.61 8.78 -2.93
C ASN A 99 -11.19 8.52 -3.48
N LYS A 100 -10.14 9.12 -2.89
CA LYS A 100 -8.73 8.87 -3.21
C LYS A 100 -8.08 8.07 -2.09
N SER A 101 -7.33 7.03 -2.43
CA SER A 101 -6.55 6.24 -1.47
C SER A 101 -5.21 5.85 -2.07
N PHE A 102 -4.27 5.36 -1.26
CA PHE A 102 -2.99 4.88 -1.77
C PHE A 102 -3.13 3.51 -2.46
N GLY A 103 -2.70 3.43 -3.72
CA GLY A 103 -2.56 2.18 -4.46
C GLY A 103 -1.25 1.45 -4.15
N THR A 104 -0.18 2.19 -3.83
CA THR A 104 1.10 1.68 -3.33
C THR A 104 1.73 2.70 -2.37
N PHE A 105 3.02 2.63 -2.05
CA PHE A 105 3.65 3.67 -1.24
C PHE A 105 3.73 5.03 -1.96
N SER A 106 3.96 5.04 -3.26
CA SER A 106 4.16 6.27 -4.03
C SER A 106 3.04 6.58 -5.01
N THR A 107 1.97 5.78 -5.01
CA THR A 107 0.86 5.95 -5.95
C THR A 107 -0.51 5.98 -5.30
N TRP A 108 -1.45 6.68 -5.94
CA TRP A 108 -2.83 6.82 -5.50
C TRP A 108 -3.81 6.27 -6.53
N LEU A 109 -4.98 5.87 -6.03
CA LEU A 109 -6.13 5.40 -6.78
C LEU A 109 -7.35 6.25 -6.44
N SER A 110 -8.10 6.59 -7.46
CA SER A 110 -9.43 7.18 -7.40
C SER A 110 -10.15 6.85 -8.71
N GLU A 111 -11.43 7.14 -8.79
CA GLU A 111 -12.25 6.91 -10.00
C GLU A 111 -11.66 7.61 -11.23
N GLU A 112 -11.15 8.84 -11.08
CA GLU A 112 -10.50 9.63 -12.14
C GLU A 112 -9.22 9.01 -12.71
N ALA A 113 -8.54 8.13 -11.97
CA ALA A 113 -7.29 7.49 -12.42
C ALA A 113 -7.52 6.13 -13.10
N VAL A 114 -8.76 5.65 -13.16
CA VAL A 114 -9.07 4.32 -13.70
C VAL A 114 -8.77 4.23 -15.20
N ASP A 115 -8.98 5.32 -15.94
CA ASP A 115 -8.83 5.33 -17.40
C ASP A 115 -7.40 5.02 -17.84
N GLY A 116 -6.41 5.59 -17.17
CA GLY A 116 -4.98 5.36 -17.45
C GLY A 116 -4.36 4.20 -16.68
N PHE A 117 -5.12 3.52 -15.82
CA PHE A 117 -4.56 2.48 -14.94
C PHE A 117 -3.98 1.29 -15.72
N PHE A 118 -4.60 0.91 -16.83
CA PHE A 118 -4.25 -0.29 -17.60
C PHE A 118 -3.35 -0.02 -18.81
N ASP A 119 -2.91 1.23 -19.03
CA ASP A 119 -2.14 1.63 -20.21
C ASP A 119 -0.79 0.90 -20.33
N ASP A 120 -0.24 0.46 -19.19
CA ASP A 120 1.03 -0.27 -19.10
C ASP A 120 0.87 -1.78 -18.88
N LYS A 121 -0.36 -2.33 -19.06
CA LYS A 121 -0.63 -3.75 -18.84
C LYS A 121 -0.23 -4.61 -20.06
N PRO A 122 0.67 -5.59 -19.92
CA PRO A 122 0.90 -6.59 -20.96
C PRO A 122 -0.32 -7.54 -21.07
N ASN A 123 -0.84 -7.71 -22.30
CA ASN A 123 -1.97 -8.56 -22.69
C ASN A 123 -3.35 -8.13 -22.16
N ALA A 124 -4.14 -7.51 -23.01
CA ALA A 124 -5.48 -7.03 -22.69
C ALA A 124 -6.50 -8.17 -22.69
N GLY A 125 -6.97 -8.57 -21.50
CA GLY A 125 -8.30 -9.17 -21.38
C GLY A 125 -9.38 -8.12 -21.64
N ASN A 126 -10.58 -8.29 -21.10
CA ASN A 126 -11.62 -7.25 -21.18
C ASN A 126 -11.26 -6.05 -20.27
N ILE A 127 -10.49 -5.09 -20.79
CA ILE A 127 -10.03 -3.90 -20.06
C ILE A 127 -11.23 -3.03 -19.65
N GLU A 128 -12.23 -2.88 -20.49
CA GLU A 128 -13.41 -2.04 -20.20
C GLU A 128 -14.18 -2.57 -18.98
N GLU A 129 -14.37 -3.89 -18.90
CA GLU A 129 -14.98 -4.49 -17.72
C GLU A 129 -14.09 -4.35 -16.47
N ALA A 130 -12.78 -4.49 -16.62
CA ALA A 130 -11.84 -4.29 -15.52
C ALA A 130 -11.87 -2.84 -15.00
N LYS A 131 -11.93 -1.84 -15.89
CA LYS A 131 -12.10 -0.42 -15.57
C LYS A 131 -13.42 -0.19 -14.83
N ARG A 132 -14.54 -0.70 -15.36
CA ARG A 132 -15.86 -0.59 -14.73
C ARG A 132 -15.87 -1.13 -13.30
N LEU A 133 -15.32 -2.33 -13.08
CA LEU A 133 -15.23 -2.95 -11.76
C LEU A 133 -14.30 -2.17 -10.81
N MET A 134 -13.20 -1.64 -11.33
CA MET A 134 -12.27 -0.85 -10.54
C MET A 134 -12.87 0.49 -10.12
N ALA A 135 -13.55 1.21 -11.02
CA ALA A 135 -14.27 2.44 -10.71
C ALA A 135 -15.33 2.21 -9.62
N ALA A 136 -16.15 1.16 -9.78
CA ALA A 136 -17.15 0.78 -8.77
C ALA A 136 -16.52 0.49 -7.40
N LYS A 137 -15.36 -0.20 -7.35
CA LYS A 137 -14.64 -0.46 -6.10
C LYS A 137 -14.06 0.81 -5.48
N CYS A 138 -13.47 1.69 -6.28
CA CYS A 138 -12.92 2.97 -5.79
C CYS A 138 -14.03 3.84 -5.19
N GLY A 139 -15.16 3.95 -5.88
CA GLY A 139 -16.31 4.75 -5.43
C GLY A 139 -16.99 4.23 -4.16
N THR A 140 -16.95 2.92 -3.88
CA THR A 140 -17.69 2.32 -2.77
C THR A 140 -16.86 1.94 -1.56
N ARG A 141 -15.57 1.60 -1.73
CA ARG A 141 -14.76 1.00 -0.64
C ARG A 141 -13.86 1.99 0.09
N PHE A 142 -13.36 3.03 -0.58
CA PHE A 142 -12.39 3.93 0.03
C PHE A 142 -13.02 4.81 1.10
N ALA A 143 -14.14 5.47 0.82
CA ALA A 143 -14.75 6.41 1.76
C ALA A 143 -15.16 5.76 3.10
N PRO A 144 -15.79 4.57 3.16
CA PRO A 144 -16.11 3.93 4.43
C PRO A 144 -14.87 3.54 5.25
N ALA A 145 -13.86 2.94 4.60
CA ALA A 145 -12.63 2.50 5.27
C ALA A 145 -11.83 3.68 5.82
N ARG A 146 -11.68 4.73 5.01
CA ARG A 146 -11.08 6.00 5.41
C ARG A 146 -11.87 6.69 6.52
N GLY A 147 -13.20 6.67 6.45
CA GLY A 147 -14.07 7.18 7.50
C GLY A 147 -13.88 6.48 8.85
N ALA A 148 -13.60 5.18 8.85
CA ALA A 148 -13.26 4.45 10.07
C ALA A 148 -11.93 4.93 10.68
N ILE A 149 -10.88 5.06 9.87
CA ILE A 149 -9.59 5.60 10.32
C ILE A 149 -9.74 7.04 10.82
N LYS A 150 -10.52 7.87 10.14
CA LYS A 150 -10.77 9.26 10.55
C LYS A 150 -11.44 9.36 11.92
N ARG A 151 -12.37 8.45 12.23
CA ARG A 151 -13.05 8.40 13.53
C ARG A 151 -12.16 7.91 14.66
N VAL A 152 -11.35 6.88 14.39
CA VAL A 152 -10.39 6.35 15.38
C VAL A 152 -9.24 7.35 15.58
N ALA A 153 -8.84 8.06 14.52
CA ALA A 153 -7.76 9.03 14.47
C ALA A 153 -6.46 8.53 15.16
N PRO A 154 -5.97 7.33 14.80
CA PRO A 154 -4.87 6.73 15.54
C PRO A 154 -3.60 7.57 15.41
N ASP A 155 -2.89 7.74 16.52
CA ASP A 155 -1.55 8.32 16.49
C ASP A 155 -0.54 7.33 15.89
N GLU A 156 0.74 7.70 15.85
CA GLU A 156 1.79 6.81 15.31
C GLU A 156 2.00 5.56 16.17
N ARG A 157 1.88 5.66 17.50
CA ARG A 157 2.06 4.53 18.42
C ARG A 157 0.90 3.55 18.32
N GLU A 158 -0.32 4.05 18.27
CA GLU A 158 -1.54 3.25 18.09
C GLU A 158 -1.55 2.55 16.73
N PHE A 159 -1.17 3.26 15.67
CA PHE A 159 -0.99 2.67 14.35
C PHE A 159 0.02 1.51 14.37
N LEU A 160 1.17 1.69 15.04
CA LEU A 160 2.19 0.64 15.17
C LEU A 160 1.71 -0.54 16.02
N ALA A 161 0.99 -0.28 17.12
CA ALA A 161 0.42 -1.34 17.96
C ALA A 161 -0.59 -2.19 17.18
N MET A 162 -1.51 -1.56 16.44
CA MET A 162 -2.45 -2.25 15.57
C MET A 162 -1.75 -3.05 14.46
N THR A 163 -0.68 -2.49 13.88
CA THR A 163 0.16 -3.17 12.89
C THR A 163 0.78 -4.44 13.46
N ALA A 164 1.34 -4.38 14.67
CA ALA A 164 1.95 -5.53 15.34
C ALA A 164 0.92 -6.62 15.67
N ILE A 165 -0.25 -6.23 16.17
CA ILE A 165 -1.36 -7.16 16.43
C ILE A 165 -1.82 -7.84 15.12
N MET A 166 -2.02 -7.05 14.08
CA MET A 166 -2.47 -7.53 12.76
C MET A 166 -1.49 -8.51 12.13
N PHE A 167 -0.18 -8.35 12.38
CA PHE A 167 0.85 -9.26 11.90
C PHE A 167 0.66 -10.68 12.43
N TRP A 168 0.37 -10.83 13.72
CA TRP A 168 0.23 -12.12 14.39
C TRP A 168 -1.17 -12.73 14.29
N MET A 169 -2.15 -12.03 13.71
CA MET A 169 -3.48 -12.58 13.51
C MET A 169 -3.47 -13.64 12.40
N THR A 170 -3.56 -14.92 12.76
CA THR A 170 -3.57 -16.04 11.81
C THR A 170 -4.98 -16.42 11.32
N GLY A 171 -6.03 -15.81 11.87
CA GLY A 171 -7.41 -16.06 11.46
C GLY A 171 -7.77 -15.40 10.12
N GLY A 172 -8.24 -16.22 9.18
CA GLY A 172 -8.95 -15.86 7.95
C GLY A 172 -10.32 -16.53 7.93
#